data_AF-A0A1B6CZ36-F1
#
_entry.id   AF-A0A1B6CZ36-F1
#
_cell.length_a   1.000
_cell.length_b   1.000
_cell.length_c   1.000
_cell.angle_alpha   90.00
_cell.angle_beta   90.00
_cell.angle_gamma   90.00
#
_symmetry.space_group_name_H-M   'P 1'
#
loop_
_entity.id
_entity.type
_entity.pdbx_description
1 polymer ?
#
loop_
_entity_poly.entity_id
_entity_poly.type
_entity_poly.pdbx_seq_one_letter_code
_entity_poly.pdbx_strand_id
1 'polypeptide(L)'
;MEKFGLMLGKEGYWDGYDSNTNPNIIDAFSAAAFRFGHSLLPTAVERWSKAHKFISSKRLSELIRRPYDLYRAGVMDEYLMGLMNQVAQAMDDSITQEVTNHLLKKPGMRFGLDLVAFNMQRGREFGVPGYMEFRKFCGLPTANSFEEMFGSMPNSTVYRYMSIFEHPNDVDLWSGGVSERPLPGSMIGPTFACIIATQLSYARRGDRFWYELPNQPSSFTPEQLQEIRKVKLSRIMCDNTDLLDTIQIYPMVLPDHEINPRVPCRAGIIPSVDLTKWADYPDTAVPQAQFVSNIGYSLLKK
;
A
#
# COMPACT_ATOMS: atom_id res chain seq x y z
N MET A 1 10.09 2.56 11.48
CA MET A 1 10.00 1.10 11.31
C MET A 1 10.49 0.35 12.54
N GLU A 2 11.75 0.52 12.96
CA GLU A 2 12.32 -0.18 14.13
C GLU A 2 11.57 0.07 15.43
N LYS A 3 11.32 1.35 15.79
CA LYS A 3 10.51 1.73 16.97
C LYS A 3 9.17 1.00 17.08
N PHE A 4 8.54 0.71 15.94
CA PHE A 4 7.24 0.05 15.86
C PHE A 4 7.35 -1.46 15.70
N GLY A 5 8.55 -2.04 15.75
CA GLY A 5 8.79 -3.47 15.52
C GLY A 5 8.28 -3.92 14.15
N LEU A 6 8.53 -3.14 13.11
CA LEU A 6 8.14 -3.45 11.73
C LEU A 6 9.31 -3.96 10.87
N MET A 7 10.47 -4.17 11.46
CA MET A 7 11.59 -4.84 10.80
C MET A 7 11.35 -6.34 10.82
N LEU A 8 11.43 -6.98 9.65
CA LEU A 8 11.26 -8.42 9.48
C LEU A 8 12.54 -9.17 9.85
N GLY A 9 12.41 -10.40 10.34
CA GLY A 9 13.55 -11.27 10.60
C GLY A 9 14.20 -11.72 9.29
N LYS A 10 15.53 -11.87 9.29
CA LYS A 10 16.26 -12.44 8.15
C LYS A 10 16.31 -13.96 8.20
N GLU A 11 16.25 -14.53 9.39
CA GLU A 11 16.34 -15.97 9.67
C GLU A 11 15.46 -16.31 10.88
N GLY A 12 15.17 -17.59 11.06
CA GLY A 12 14.41 -18.10 12.20
C GLY A 12 12.97 -17.58 12.26
N TYR A 13 12.38 -17.71 13.44
CA TYR A 13 11.04 -17.26 13.76
C TYR A 13 11.03 -15.88 14.42
N TRP A 14 9.87 -15.25 14.44
CA TRP A 14 9.58 -14.06 15.24
C TRP A 14 8.60 -14.44 16.35
N ASP A 15 8.78 -13.88 17.55
CA ASP A 15 8.06 -14.25 18.77
C ASP A 15 7.24 -13.10 19.38
N GLY A 16 7.10 -11.97 18.68
CA GLY A 16 6.44 -10.77 19.19
C GLY A 16 4.91 -10.78 19.09
N TYR A 17 4.26 -11.93 18.90
CA TYR A 17 2.80 -12.03 18.95
C TYR A 17 2.30 -11.76 20.36
N ASP A 18 1.25 -10.95 20.46
CA ASP A 18 0.58 -10.64 21.72
C ASP A 18 -0.94 -10.76 21.55
N SER A 19 -1.52 -11.74 22.24
CA SER A 19 -2.96 -11.99 22.24
C SER A 19 -3.81 -10.85 22.79
N ASN A 20 -3.21 -9.90 23.54
CA ASN A 20 -3.90 -8.72 24.05
C ASN A 20 -3.88 -7.53 23.08
N THR A 21 -3.09 -7.61 22.01
CA THR A 21 -3.06 -6.58 20.98
C THR A 21 -4.33 -6.67 20.14
N ASN A 22 -5.05 -5.55 20.00
CA ASN A 22 -6.21 -5.46 19.12
C ASN A 22 -5.76 -5.19 17.67
N PRO A 23 -5.91 -6.15 16.73
CA PRO A 23 -5.47 -5.97 15.34
C PRO A 23 -6.49 -5.20 14.48
N ASN A 24 -7.64 -4.79 15.05
CA ASN A 24 -8.66 -4.07 14.29
C ASN A 24 -8.12 -2.78 13.68
N ILE A 25 -8.74 -2.38 12.57
CA ILE A 25 -8.35 -1.17 11.86
C ILE A 25 -8.81 0.06 12.65
N ILE A 26 -7.86 0.95 12.94
CA ILE A 26 -8.07 2.25 13.57
C ILE A 26 -8.81 3.16 12.58
N ASP A 27 -9.84 3.87 13.04
CA ASP A 27 -10.62 4.78 12.20
C ASP A 27 -9.75 5.83 11.53
N ALA A 28 -8.83 6.45 12.27
CA ALA A 28 -7.89 7.43 11.73
C ALA A 28 -6.95 6.85 10.67
N PHE A 29 -6.63 5.55 10.73
CA PHE A 29 -5.86 4.88 9.68
C PHE A 29 -6.67 4.79 8.39
N SER A 30 -7.90 4.27 8.45
CA SER A 30 -8.73 4.00 7.25
C SER A 30 -9.42 5.24 6.67
N ALA A 31 -9.87 6.15 7.52
CA ALA A 31 -10.59 7.36 7.13
C ALA A 31 -9.65 8.50 6.70
N ALA A 32 -8.40 8.51 7.15
CA ALA A 32 -7.44 9.57 6.85
C ALA A 32 -6.05 9.05 6.45
N ALA A 33 -5.24 8.54 7.38
CA ALA A 33 -3.79 8.40 7.17
C ALA A 33 -3.43 7.52 5.96
N PHE A 34 -4.06 6.35 5.80
CA PHE A 34 -3.78 5.43 4.69
C PHE A 34 -4.37 5.88 3.35
N ARG A 35 -5.08 7.02 3.32
CA ARG A 35 -5.54 7.70 2.10
C ARG A 35 -4.53 8.71 1.56
N PHE A 36 -3.32 8.78 2.11
CA PHE A 36 -2.23 9.59 1.55
C PHE A 36 -1.97 9.27 0.07
N GLY A 37 -2.18 8.01 -0.33
CA GLY A 37 -2.02 7.55 -1.71
C GLY A 37 -2.87 8.29 -2.74
N HIS A 38 -3.94 8.99 -2.33
CA HIS A 38 -4.71 9.84 -3.23
C HIS A 38 -3.94 11.07 -3.73
N SER A 39 -2.92 11.54 -3.00
CA SER A 39 -1.99 12.59 -3.48
C SER A 39 -1.02 12.07 -4.55
N LEU A 40 -0.71 10.78 -4.53
CA LEU A 40 0.27 10.16 -5.44
C LEU A 40 -0.33 9.84 -6.82
N LEU A 41 -1.65 9.99 -6.99
CA LEU A 41 -2.37 9.57 -8.19
C LEU A 41 -1.97 10.41 -9.40
N PRO A 42 -1.59 9.79 -10.54
CA PRO A 42 -1.23 10.51 -11.74
C PRO A 42 -2.47 11.02 -12.49
N THR A 43 -2.27 12.06 -13.29
CA THR A 43 -3.30 12.58 -14.21
C THR A 43 -3.60 11.61 -15.37
N ALA A 44 -2.64 10.78 -15.75
CA ALA A 44 -2.82 9.74 -16.76
C ALA A 44 -2.03 8.50 -16.36
N VAL A 45 -2.55 7.32 -16.71
CA VAL A 45 -1.85 6.05 -16.53
C VAL A 45 -1.20 5.70 -17.86
N GLU A 46 0.10 5.43 -17.80
CA GLU A 46 0.92 5.17 -18.98
C GLU A 46 0.93 3.68 -19.36
N ARG A 47 1.11 3.42 -20.65
CA ARG A 47 1.34 2.11 -21.23
C ARG A 47 2.72 2.08 -21.84
N TRP A 48 3.48 1.04 -21.53
CA TRP A 48 4.87 0.90 -21.92
C TRP A 48 5.11 -0.44 -22.61
N SER A 49 6.00 -0.46 -23.60
CA SER A 49 6.36 -1.68 -24.33
C SER A 49 7.34 -2.54 -23.54
N LYS A 50 7.49 -3.80 -23.96
CA LYS A 50 8.53 -4.72 -23.45
C LYS A 50 9.95 -4.15 -23.49
N ALA A 51 10.22 -3.21 -24.41
CA ALA A 51 11.50 -2.53 -24.54
C ALA A 51 11.63 -1.31 -23.60
N HIS A 52 10.74 -1.17 -22.62
CA HIS A 52 10.63 -0.01 -21.73
C HIS A 52 10.57 1.31 -22.51
N LYS A 53 9.70 1.35 -23.53
CA LYS A 53 9.38 2.59 -24.26
C LYS A 53 7.93 2.96 -24.06
N PHE A 54 7.68 4.23 -23.79
CA PHE A 54 6.34 4.80 -23.75
C PHE A 54 5.59 4.49 -25.06
N ILE A 55 4.38 3.97 -24.95
CA ILE A 55 3.48 3.70 -26.09
C ILE A 55 2.41 4.79 -26.15
N SER A 56 1.69 4.96 -25.05
CA SER A 56 0.56 5.89 -24.95
C SER A 56 0.17 6.06 -23.48
N SER A 57 -0.71 7.00 -23.18
CA SER A 57 -1.32 7.13 -21.86
C SER A 57 -2.82 7.35 -21.98
N LYS A 58 -3.53 7.12 -20.87
CA LYS A 58 -4.96 7.37 -20.78
C LYS A 58 -5.27 8.08 -19.48
N ARG A 59 -6.14 9.07 -19.54
CA ARG A 59 -6.54 9.85 -18.36
C ARG A 59 -7.10 8.94 -17.28
N LEU A 60 -6.74 9.19 -16.02
CA LEU A 60 -7.15 8.32 -14.92
C LEU A 60 -8.68 8.23 -14.81
N SER A 61 -9.42 9.34 -15.02
CA SER A 61 -10.89 9.34 -14.98
C SER A 61 -11.56 8.48 -16.08
N GLU A 62 -10.81 8.09 -17.12
CA GLU A 62 -11.29 7.20 -18.18
C GLU A 62 -11.01 5.71 -17.91
N LEU A 63 -10.30 5.40 -16.83
CA LEU A 63 -9.95 4.03 -16.41
C LEU A 63 -10.73 3.56 -15.18
N ILE A 64 -11.15 4.50 -14.32
CA ILE A 64 -11.89 4.17 -13.09
C ILE A 64 -13.22 3.46 -13.42
N ARG A 65 -13.35 2.20 -12.98
CA ARG A 65 -14.47 1.28 -13.27
C ARG A 65 -14.73 1.06 -14.76
N ARG A 66 -13.68 1.08 -15.59
CA ARG A 66 -13.77 0.89 -17.04
C ARG A 66 -12.68 -0.09 -17.52
N PRO A 67 -12.86 -1.41 -17.31
CA PRO A 67 -11.82 -2.41 -17.57
C PRO A 67 -11.64 -2.75 -19.06
N TYR A 68 -12.27 -2.00 -19.97
CA TYR A 68 -12.32 -2.32 -21.41
C TYR A 68 -10.94 -2.51 -22.04
N ASP A 69 -9.94 -1.75 -21.60
CA ASP A 69 -8.57 -1.88 -22.12
C ASP A 69 -7.94 -3.22 -21.76
N LEU A 70 -8.29 -3.81 -20.61
CA LEU A 70 -7.71 -5.06 -20.11
C LEU A 70 -8.17 -6.29 -20.91
N TYR A 71 -9.24 -6.18 -21.70
CA TYR A 71 -9.67 -7.26 -22.61
C TYR A 71 -8.86 -7.32 -23.90
N ARG A 72 -8.03 -6.31 -24.18
CA ARG A 72 -7.16 -6.31 -25.35
C ARG A 72 -5.86 -7.04 -25.01
N ALA A 73 -5.49 -7.99 -25.86
CA ALA A 73 -4.28 -8.79 -25.68
C ALA A 73 -3.04 -7.91 -25.47
N GLY A 74 -2.22 -8.25 -24.47
CA GLY A 74 -0.97 -7.54 -24.12
C GLY A 74 -1.15 -6.23 -23.36
N VAL A 75 -2.34 -5.63 -23.29
CA VAL A 75 -2.53 -4.30 -22.68
C VAL A 75 -2.40 -4.33 -21.15
N MET A 76 -2.74 -5.43 -20.49
CA MET A 76 -2.49 -5.60 -19.06
C MET A 76 -0.99 -5.49 -18.75
N ASP A 77 -0.16 -6.20 -19.51
CA ASP A 77 1.29 -6.14 -19.39
C ASP A 77 1.80 -4.74 -19.70
N GLU A 78 1.31 -4.07 -20.74
CA GLU A 78 1.69 -2.68 -21.03
C GLU A 78 1.42 -1.72 -19.85
N TYR A 79 0.32 -1.92 -19.12
CA TYR A 79 0.02 -1.16 -17.91
C TYR A 79 0.92 -1.55 -16.73
N LEU A 80 1.21 -2.84 -16.53
CA LEU A 80 2.17 -3.29 -15.51
C LEU A 80 3.57 -2.73 -15.80
N MET A 81 3.97 -2.68 -17.07
CA MET A 81 5.17 -1.96 -17.50
C MET A 81 5.06 -0.47 -17.15
N GLY A 82 3.91 0.16 -17.36
CA GLY A 82 3.65 1.53 -16.92
C GLY A 82 3.86 1.73 -15.43
N LEU A 83 3.26 0.91 -14.58
CA LEU A 83 3.34 1.04 -13.12
C LEU A 83 4.77 1.00 -12.56
N MET A 84 5.69 0.37 -13.28
CA MET A 84 7.10 0.28 -12.86
C MET A 84 8.03 1.30 -13.53
N ASN A 85 7.59 2.00 -14.58
CA ASN A 85 8.39 3.02 -15.28
C ASN A 85 7.88 4.45 -15.06
N GLN A 86 6.58 4.59 -14.78
CA GLN A 86 5.94 5.88 -14.56
C GLN A 86 6.25 6.40 -13.15
N VAL A 87 6.55 7.70 -13.06
CA VAL A 87 6.78 8.39 -11.78
C VAL A 87 5.43 8.67 -11.11
N ALA A 88 5.31 8.30 -9.82
CA ALA A 88 4.18 8.70 -8.99
C ALA A 88 4.18 10.22 -8.75
N GLN A 89 3.03 10.83 -8.50
CA GLN A 89 3.00 12.23 -8.08
C GLN A 89 3.59 12.39 -6.68
N ALA A 90 4.01 13.61 -6.34
CA ALA A 90 4.53 13.92 -5.01
C ALA A 90 3.43 13.82 -3.95
N MET A 91 3.83 13.54 -2.71
CA MET A 91 2.95 13.59 -1.55
C MET A 91 2.86 15.05 -1.07
N ASP A 92 1.81 15.75 -1.46
CA ASP A 92 1.57 17.14 -1.09
C ASP A 92 0.06 17.51 -1.11
N ASP A 93 -0.24 18.80 -0.94
CA ASP A 93 -1.58 19.37 -0.92
C ASP A 93 -2.18 19.59 -2.33
N SER A 94 -1.52 19.12 -3.40
CA SER A 94 -1.93 19.28 -4.79
C SER A 94 -2.37 17.96 -5.41
N ILE A 95 -3.68 17.78 -5.57
CA ILE A 95 -4.28 16.54 -6.07
C ILE A 95 -4.79 16.74 -7.50
N THR A 96 -4.57 15.73 -8.36
CA THR A 96 -4.99 15.77 -9.76
C THR A 96 -6.50 15.99 -9.94
N GLN A 97 -6.87 16.79 -10.95
CA GLN A 97 -8.25 17.05 -11.32
C GLN A 97 -9.02 15.79 -11.74
N GLU A 98 -8.31 14.72 -12.09
CA GLU A 98 -8.91 13.43 -12.41
C GLU A 98 -9.69 12.83 -11.25
N VAL A 99 -9.36 13.20 -10.00
CA VAL A 99 -10.08 12.76 -8.80
C VAL A 99 -10.69 13.88 -7.97
N THR A 100 -10.32 15.16 -8.18
CA THR A 100 -11.01 16.29 -7.52
C THR A 100 -12.19 16.85 -8.32
N ASN A 101 -12.20 16.71 -9.66
CA ASN A 101 -13.30 17.19 -10.50
C ASN A 101 -13.93 16.10 -11.36
N HIS A 102 -13.22 14.99 -11.60
CA HIS A 102 -13.64 13.95 -12.54
C HIS A 102 -13.77 12.56 -11.91
N LEU A 103 -13.76 12.44 -10.57
CA LEU A 103 -13.92 11.15 -9.91
C LEU A 103 -15.25 10.53 -10.33
N LEU A 104 -15.22 9.30 -10.84
CA LEU A 104 -16.41 8.55 -11.29
C LEU A 104 -17.29 9.32 -12.29
N LYS A 105 -16.70 10.25 -13.05
CA LYS A 105 -17.40 11.03 -14.08
C LYS A 105 -18.11 10.10 -15.07
N LYS A 106 -19.43 10.30 -15.25
CA LYS A 106 -20.21 9.54 -16.23
C LYS A 106 -19.89 10.01 -17.65
N PRO A 107 -19.94 9.13 -18.67
CA PRO A 107 -19.80 9.54 -20.07
C PRO A 107 -20.77 10.67 -20.43
N GLY A 108 -20.29 11.67 -21.18
CA GLY A 108 -21.09 12.84 -21.59
C GLY A 108 -21.25 13.93 -20.51
N MET A 109 -20.88 13.68 -19.26
CA MET A 109 -20.95 14.69 -18.20
C MET A 109 -19.69 15.55 -18.15
N ARG A 110 -19.86 16.83 -17.77
CA ARG A 110 -18.74 17.79 -17.64
C ARG A 110 -17.90 17.57 -16.39
N PHE A 111 -18.52 17.19 -15.27
CA PHE A 111 -17.87 16.98 -13.98
C PHE A 111 -18.31 15.66 -13.35
N GLY A 112 -17.50 15.19 -12.41
CA GLY A 112 -17.75 14.03 -11.55
C GLY A 112 -17.82 14.47 -10.09
N LEU A 113 -17.21 13.68 -9.21
CA LEU A 113 -17.12 13.95 -7.78
C LEU A 113 -15.72 14.46 -7.40
N ASP A 114 -15.60 14.86 -6.14
CA ASP A 114 -14.33 15.28 -5.52
C ASP A 114 -13.91 14.29 -4.42
N LEU A 115 -12.83 13.55 -4.67
CA LEU A 115 -12.26 12.58 -3.75
C LEU A 115 -11.69 13.23 -2.49
N VAL A 116 -11.11 14.41 -2.61
CA VAL A 116 -10.50 15.14 -1.50
C VAL A 116 -11.59 15.67 -0.57
N ALA A 117 -12.65 16.25 -1.13
CA ALA A 117 -13.83 16.62 -0.36
C ALA A 117 -14.44 15.42 0.38
N PHE A 118 -14.50 14.25 -0.27
CA PHE A 118 -14.95 13.02 0.39
C PHE A 118 -14.02 12.55 1.51
N ASN A 119 -12.70 12.72 1.40
CA ASN A 119 -11.78 12.34 2.47
C ASN A 119 -12.01 13.20 3.72
N MET A 120 -12.14 14.52 3.56
CA MET A 120 -12.47 15.42 4.66
C MET A 120 -13.83 15.07 5.27
N GLN A 121 -14.87 14.93 4.43
CA GLN A 121 -16.21 14.61 4.91
C GLN A 121 -16.29 13.24 5.60
N ARG A 122 -15.53 12.25 5.13
CA ARG A 122 -15.46 10.91 5.73
C ARG A 122 -14.77 10.94 7.09
N GLY A 123 -13.71 11.73 7.24
CA GLY A 123 -13.06 11.94 8.54
C GLY A 123 -14.05 12.50 9.57
N ARG A 124 -14.82 13.52 9.18
CA ARG A 124 -15.85 14.15 10.01
C ARG A 124 -16.99 13.19 10.37
N GLU A 125 -17.47 12.42 9.40
CA GLU A 125 -18.50 11.39 9.61
C GLU A 125 -18.07 10.33 10.62
N PHE A 126 -16.80 9.92 10.59
CA PHE A 126 -16.23 8.93 11.52
C PHE A 126 -15.88 9.55 12.89
N GLY A 127 -16.07 10.86 13.07
CA GLY A 127 -15.69 11.56 14.29
C GLY A 127 -14.18 11.54 14.55
N VAL A 128 -13.36 11.48 13.50
CA VAL A 128 -11.90 11.47 13.64
C VAL A 128 -11.44 12.83 14.20
N PRO A 129 -10.68 12.85 15.31
CA PRO A 129 -10.12 14.09 15.83
C PRO A 129 -9.27 14.85 14.82
N GLY A 130 -9.19 16.18 15.00
CA GLY A 130 -8.39 17.05 14.15
C GLY A 130 -6.90 16.71 14.14
N TYR A 131 -6.19 17.27 13.17
CA TYR A 131 -4.76 17.03 12.93
C TYR A 131 -3.89 17.25 14.19
N MET A 132 -4.17 18.29 14.98
CA MET A 132 -3.38 18.60 16.19
C MET A 132 -3.51 17.55 17.30
N GLU A 133 -4.67 16.89 17.43
CA GLU A 133 -4.84 15.80 18.41
C GLU A 133 -3.99 14.59 18.06
N PHE A 134 -3.84 14.27 16.78
CA PHE A 134 -2.94 13.20 16.35
C PHE A 134 -1.46 13.57 16.46
N ARG A 135 -1.10 14.85 16.26
CA ARG A 135 0.24 15.32 16.57
C ARG A 135 0.57 15.10 18.05
N LYS A 136 -0.34 15.49 18.94
CA LYS A 136 -0.23 15.24 20.39
C LYS A 136 -0.12 13.76 20.72
N PHE A 137 -1.01 12.92 20.17
CA PHE A 137 -0.98 11.46 20.34
C PHE A 137 0.38 10.87 19.93
N CYS A 138 0.96 11.37 18.84
CA CYS A 138 2.24 10.92 18.33
C CYS A 138 3.46 11.54 19.04
N GLY A 139 3.25 12.38 20.06
CA GLY A 139 4.31 13.09 20.78
C GLY A 139 5.02 14.16 19.95
N LEU A 140 4.33 14.71 18.95
CA LEU A 140 4.81 15.77 18.08
C LEU A 140 4.36 17.15 18.61
N PRO A 141 5.11 18.23 18.33
CA PRO A 141 4.71 19.58 18.72
C PRO A 141 3.35 19.96 18.12
N THR A 142 2.41 20.42 18.95
CA THR A 142 1.14 21.02 18.53
C THR A 142 1.31 22.50 18.25
N ALA A 143 0.31 23.13 17.65
CA ALA A 143 0.30 24.57 17.37
C ALA A 143 -0.98 25.22 17.93
N ASN A 144 -0.85 26.34 18.63
CA ASN A 144 -1.99 27.15 19.09
C ASN A 144 -2.28 28.34 18.15
N SER A 145 -1.41 28.57 17.18
CA SER A 145 -1.55 29.58 16.12
C SER A 145 -1.10 28.99 14.79
N PHE A 146 -1.58 29.52 13.66
CA PHE A 146 -1.16 28.99 12.34
C PHE A 146 0.32 29.26 12.08
N GLU A 147 0.87 30.34 12.64
CA GLU A 147 2.28 30.70 12.54
C GLU A 147 3.20 29.62 13.12
N GLU A 148 2.80 28.96 14.20
CA GLU A 148 3.54 27.82 14.78
C GLU A 148 3.61 26.60 13.85
N MET A 149 2.78 26.55 12.80
CA MET A 149 2.83 25.49 11.79
C MET A 149 3.91 25.71 10.72
N PHE A 150 4.52 26.91 10.64
CA PHE A 150 5.62 27.15 9.71
C PHE A 150 6.79 26.20 9.97
N GLY A 151 7.38 25.70 8.88
CA GLY A 151 8.42 24.67 8.93
C GLY A 151 7.89 23.24 8.96
N SER A 152 6.69 22.99 9.49
CA SER A 152 6.06 21.65 9.45
C SER A 152 5.45 21.31 8.10
N MET A 153 5.05 22.33 7.34
CA MET A 153 4.45 22.25 5.99
C MET A 153 4.86 23.48 5.15
N PRO A 154 4.52 23.54 3.85
CA PRO A 154 4.79 24.72 3.03
C PRO A 154 4.04 25.97 3.55
N ASN A 155 4.71 27.14 3.52
CA ASN A 155 4.12 28.40 4.01
C ASN A 155 2.84 28.77 3.25
N SER A 156 2.79 28.47 1.95
CA SER A 156 1.59 28.66 1.12
C SER A 156 0.37 27.90 1.65
N THR A 157 0.58 26.70 2.18
CA THR A 157 -0.48 25.87 2.76
C THR A 157 -0.96 26.46 4.09
N VAL A 158 -0.04 26.91 4.95
CA VAL A 158 -0.38 27.60 6.20
C VAL A 158 -1.22 28.84 5.93
N TYR A 159 -0.83 29.70 4.98
CA TYR A 159 -1.63 30.87 4.60
C TYR A 159 -3.01 30.52 4.06
N ARG A 160 -3.15 29.41 3.34
CA ARG A 160 -4.47 28.91 2.91
C ARG A 160 -5.30 28.45 4.09
N TYR A 161 -4.70 27.75 5.07
CA TYR A 161 -5.41 27.36 6.28
C TYR A 161 -5.90 28.55 7.09
N MET A 162 -5.10 29.61 7.23
CA MET A 162 -5.53 30.87 7.86
C MET A 162 -6.75 31.50 7.17
N SER A 163 -6.97 31.24 5.88
CA SER A 163 -8.12 31.76 5.14
C SER A 163 -9.38 30.89 5.24
N ILE A 164 -9.28 29.67 5.76
CA ILE A 164 -10.34 28.66 5.75
C ILE A 164 -10.77 28.27 7.18
N PHE A 165 -9.82 28.04 8.07
CA PHE A 165 -10.05 27.54 9.42
C PHE A 165 -9.91 28.66 10.45
N GLU A 166 -10.72 28.62 11.51
CA GLU A 166 -10.65 29.61 12.60
C GLU A 166 -9.45 29.33 13.51
N HIS A 167 -9.19 28.06 13.81
CA HIS A 167 -8.07 27.62 14.64
C HIS A 167 -7.30 26.43 14.02
N PRO A 168 -5.98 26.28 14.27
CA PRO A 168 -5.21 25.11 13.81
C PRO A 168 -5.76 23.74 14.24
N ASN A 169 -6.59 23.70 15.29
CA ASN A 169 -7.24 22.48 15.79
C ASN A 169 -8.38 22.02 14.88
N ASP A 170 -8.93 22.91 14.06
CA ASP A 170 -10.04 22.61 13.14
C ASP A 170 -9.58 21.95 11.85
N VAL A 171 -8.26 21.90 11.61
CA VAL A 171 -7.69 21.28 10.42
C VAL A 171 -7.96 19.78 10.45
N ASP A 172 -8.70 19.29 9.45
CA ASP A 172 -8.99 17.86 9.28
C ASP A 172 -7.69 17.05 9.19
N LEU A 173 -7.65 15.87 9.84
CA LEU A 173 -6.46 15.02 9.90
C LEU A 173 -5.88 14.70 8.52
N TRP A 174 -6.73 14.40 7.53
CA TRP A 174 -6.27 14.08 6.19
C TRP A 174 -5.56 15.27 5.53
N SER A 175 -6.14 16.47 5.63
CA SER A 175 -5.58 17.71 5.05
C SER A 175 -4.24 18.05 5.70
N GLY A 176 -4.21 18.06 7.03
CA GLY A 176 -2.99 18.37 7.79
C GLY A 176 -1.86 17.38 7.50
N GLY A 177 -2.16 16.07 7.54
CA GLY A 177 -1.15 15.04 7.36
C GLY A 177 -0.59 14.91 5.94
N VAL A 178 -1.40 15.17 4.89
CA VAL A 178 -0.90 15.18 3.50
C VAL A 178 -0.08 16.44 3.18
N SER A 179 -0.27 17.50 3.98
CA SER A 179 0.48 18.76 3.84
C SER A 179 1.82 18.75 4.58
N GLU A 180 2.03 17.79 5.49
CA GLU A 180 3.27 17.71 6.27
C GLU A 180 4.48 17.46 5.38
N ARG A 181 5.60 18.10 5.71
CA ARG A 181 6.88 17.76 5.08
C ARG A 181 7.24 16.30 5.37
N PRO A 182 7.65 15.53 4.35
CA PRO A 182 8.04 14.14 4.54
C PRO A 182 9.24 13.98 5.49
N LEU A 183 9.28 12.86 6.20
CA LEU A 183 10.49 12.46 6.93
C LEU A 183 11.63 12.12 5.94
N PRO A 184 12.91 12.25 6.34
CA PRO A 184 14.03 11.82 5.51
C PRO A 184 13.88 10.37 5.05
N GLY A 185 13.95 10.13 3.74
CA GLY A 185 13.77 8.80 3.14
C GLY A 185 12.34 8.27 3.14
N SER A 186 11.34 9.11 3.46
CA SER A 186 9.92 8.78 3.47
C SER A 186 9.17 9.63 2.45
N MET A 187 8.03 9.12 1.97
CA MET A 187 7.06 9.92 1.21
C MET A 187 6.07 10.64 2.13
N ILE A 188 5.93 10.21 3.39
CA ILE A 188 4.94 10.73 4.33
C ILE A 188 5.57 11.49 5.49
N GLY A 189 4.83 12.47 6.01
CA GLY A 189 5.18 13.26 7.19
C GLY A 189 5.09 12.48 8.50
N PRO A 190 5.58 13.05 9.61
CA PRO A 190 5.67 12.39 10.91
C PRO A 190 4.32 11.93 11.48
N THR A 191 3.22 12.65 11.27
CA THR A 191 1.91 12.30 11.83
C THR A 191 1.35 11.06 11.13
N PHE A 192 1.31 11.05 9.80
CA PHE A 192 0.88 9.85 9.05
C PHE A 192 1.82 8.67 9.27
N ALA A 193 3.14 8.89 9.36
CA ALA A 193 4.10 7.83 9.66
C ALA A 193 3.80 7.16 11.01
N CYS A 194 3.51 7.94 12.04
CA CYS A 194 3.11 7.44 13.36
C CYS A 194 1.82 6.60 13.29
N ILE A 195 0.75 7.11 12.68
CA ILE A 195 -0.55 6.42 12.61
C ILE A 195 -0.43 5.12 11.80
N ILE A 196 0.20 5.18 10.61
CA ILE A 196 0.38 4.02 9.73
C ILE A 196 1.26 2.98 10.42
N ALA A 197 2.38 3.38 11.02
CA ALA A 197 3.25 2.43 11.70
C ALA A 197 2.59 1.81 12.94
N THR A 198 1.74 2.57 13.65
CA THR A 198 0.94 2.05 14.77
C THR A 198 -0.02 0.97 14.30
N GLN A 199 -0.79 1.23 13.24
CA GLN A 199 -1.72 0.24 12.68
C GLN A 199 -1.00 -1.02 12.21
N LEU A 200 0.09 -0.87 11.44
CA LEU A 200 0.84 -2.02 10.93
C LEU A 200 1.48 -2.82 12.07
N SER A 201 1.88 -2.14 13.14
CA SER A 201 2.41 -2.77 14.36
C SER A 201 1.35 -3.63 15.04
N TYR A 202 0.12 -3.13 15.17
CA TYR A 202 -0.99 -3.88 15.75
C TYR A 202 -1.44 -5.02 14.85
N ALA A 203 -1.49 -4.82 13.54
CA ALA A 203 -1.80 -5.88 12.59
C ALA A 203 -0.77 -7.02 12.68
N ARG A 204 0.53 -6.72 12.76
CA ARG A 204 1.58 -7.75 12.92
C ARG A 204 1.51 -8.46 14.27
N ARG A 205 1.40 -7.72 15.38
CA ARG A 205 1.44 -8.28 16.75
C ARG A 205 0.16 -9.00 17.16
N GLY A 206 -0.99 -8.57 16.66
CA GLY A 206 -2.28 -9.20 16.95
C GLY A 206 -2.65 -10.32 15.97
N ASP A 207 -1.86 -10.57 14.93
CA ASP A 207 -2.12 -11.64 13.97
C ASP A 207 -1.50 -12.96 14.42
N ARG A 208 -2.34 -13.88 14.90
CA ARG A 208 -1.94 -15.24 15.28
C ARG A 208 -1.40 -16.05 14.10
N PHE A 209 -1.69 -15.63 12.87
CA PHE A 209 -1.23 -16.26 11.64
C PHE A 209 -0.13 -15.45 10.94
N TRP A 210 0.51 -14.52 11.65
CA TRP A 210 1.68 -13.82 11.12
C TRP A 210 2.73 -14.81 10.66
N TYR A 211 3.21 -14.66 9.42
CA TYR A 211 3.93 -15.72 8.71
C TYR A 211 5.22 -16.17 9.43
N GLU A 212 5.86 -15.31 10.22
CA GLU A 212 7.10 -15.64 10.96
C GLU A 212 6.87 -16.35 12.30
N LEU A 213 5.62 -16.57 12.73
CA LEU A 213 5.33 -17.16 14.03
C LEU A 213 5.57 -18.67 14.06
N PRO A 214 6.19 -19.22 15.13
CA PRO A 214 6.27 -20.65 15.36
C PRO A 214 5.03 -21.18 16.10
N ASN A 215 4.90 -22.51 16.13
CA ASN A 215 3.94 -23.23 16.99
C ASN A 215 2.45 -22.89 16.77
N GLN A 216 2.09 -22.41 15.57
CA GLN A 216 0.71 -22.23 15.14
C GLN A 216 0.32 -23.33 14.16
N PRO A 217 -0.97 -23.67 14.03
CA PRO A 217 -1.43 -24.68 13.07
C PRO A 217 -1.02 -24.42 11.62
N SER A 218 -0.73 -23.16 11.26
CA SER A 218 -0.30 -22.74 9.93
C SER A 218 1.11 -22.14 9.92
N SER A 219 1.93 -22.42 10.94
CA SER A 219 3.32 -21.97 10.95
C SER A 219 4.09 -22.59 9.79
N PHE A 220 4.83 -21.77 9.06
CA PHE A 220 5.79 -22.25 8.08
C PHE A 220 6.99 -22.91 8.76
N THR A 221 7.61 -23.90 8.13
CA THR A 221 8.91 -24.43 8.58
C THR A 221 10.01 -23.39 8.35
N PRO A 222 11.20 -23.53 8.99
CA PRO A 222 12.31 -22.61 8.76
C PRO A 222 12.76 -22.57 7.29
N GLU A 223 12.69 -23.70 6.58
CA GLU A 223 13.02 -23.79 5.15
C GLU A 223 11.99 -23.03 4.30
N GLN A 224 10.70 -23.21 4.58
CA GLN A 224 9.62 -22.47 3.92
C GLN A 224 9.73 -20.96 4.16
N LEU A 225 10.03 -20.54 5.38
CA LEU A 225 10.29 -19.14 5.72
C LEU A 225 11.46 -18.56 4.92
N GLN A 226 12.53 -19.34 4.74
CA GLN A 226 13.67 -18.90 3.96
C GLN A 226 13.30 -18.70 2.50
N GLU A 227 12.43 -19.53 1.92
CA GLU A 227 11.92 -19.32 0.56
C GLU A 227 11.03 -18.07 0.46
N ILE A 228 10.14 -17.84 1.43
CA ILE A 228 9.28 -16.63 1.47
C ILE A 228 10.13 -15.36 1.54
N ARG A 229 11.19 -15.34 2.35
CA ARG A 229 12.08 -14.17 2.52
C ARG A 229 12.87 -13.80 1.25
N LYS A 230 13.03 -14.73 0.30
CA LYS A 230 13.66 -14.44 -1.00
C LYS A 230 12.75 -13.68 -1.95
N VAL A 231 11.42 -13.75 -1.74
CA VAL A 231 10.43 -13.18 -2.65
C VAL A 231 10.62 -11.67 -2.79
N LYS A 232 10.62 -11.21 -4.04
CA LYS A 232 10.59 -9.80 -4.41
C LYS A 232 9.37 -9.56 -5.27
N LEU A 233 8.82 -8.34 -5.22
CA LEU A 233 7.74 -7.93 -6.13
C LEU A 233 8.14 -8.11 -7.61
N SER A 234 9.42 -7.93 -7.94
CA SER A 234 9.96 -8.18 -9.28
C SER A 234 9.83 -9.64 -9.70
N ARG A 235 10.02 -10.60 -8.79
CA ARG A 235 9.78 -12.03 -9.06
C ARG A 235 8.32 -12.30 -9.37
N ILE A 236 7.42 -11.78 -8.52
CA ILE A 236 5.97 -11.91 -8.69
C ILE A 236 5.55 -11.38 -10.08
N MET A 237 6.05 -10.21 -10.48
CA MET A 237 5.75 -9.64 -11.81
C MET A 237 6.32 -10.53 -12.93
N CYS A 238 7.57 -10.97 -12.84
CA CYS A 238 8.18 -11.83 -13.85
C CYS A 238 7.48 -13.20 -14.01
N ASP A 239 6.88 -13.76 -12.96
CA ASP A 239 6.17 -15.04 -13.03
C ASP A 239 4.74 -14.93 -13.56
N ASN A 240 4.16 -13.72 -13.56
CA ASN A 240 2.72 -13.50 -13.83
C ASN A 240 2.48 -12.52 -14.99
N THR A 241 3.46 -12.34 -15.88
CA THR A 241 3.34 -11.50 -17.08
C THR A 241 3.93 -12.20 -18.30
N ASP A 242 3.38 -11.92 -19.49
CA ASP A 242 3.75 -12.58 -20.74
C ASP A 242 4.85 -11.83 -21.50
N LEU A 243 4.85 -10.50 -21.43
CA LEU A 243 5.70 -9.61 -22.22
C LEU A 243 6.91 -9.04 -21.45
N LEU A 244 7.04 -9.33 -20.16
CA LEU A 244 8.10 -8.78 -19.31
C LEU A 244 9.40 -9.59 -19.42
N ASP A 245 10.32 -9.11 -20.25
CA ASP A 245 11.65 -9.72 -20.40
C ASP A 245 12.64 -9.25 -19.31
N THR A 246 12.57 -7.96 -18.96
CA THR A 246 13.47 -7.31 -18.00
C THR A 246 12.73 -6.46 -16.98
N ILE A 247 13.23 -6.40 -15.76
CA ILE A 247 12.66 -5.58 -14.68
C ILE A 247 13.75 -5.11 -13.73
N GLN A 248 13.57 -3.95 -13.10
CA GLN A 248 14.41 -3.53 -11.98
C GLN A 248 14.21 -4.42 -10.74
N ILE A 249 15.25 -4.54 -9.90
CA ILE A 249 15.21 -5.42 -8.72
C ILE A 249 14.09 -4.98 -7.76
N TYR A 250 13.89 -3.67 -7.59
CA TYR A 250 12.86 -3.07 -6.76
C TYR A 250 11.87 -2.26 -7.63
N PRO A 251 10.72 -2.84 -8.05
CA PRO A 251 9.79 -2.19 -8.99
C PRO A 251 9.11 -0.93 -8.47
N MET A 252 9.06 -0.74 -7.14
CA MET A 252 8.53 0.47 -6.49
C MET A 252 9.52 1.64 -6.48
N VAL A 253 10.75 1.41 -6.93
CA VAL A 253 11.79 2.44 -7.09
C VAL A 253 12.08 2.56 -8.58
N LEU A 254 12.30 3.80 -9.05
CA LEU A 254 12.62 4.02 -10.46
C LEU A 254 13.91 3.27 -10.86
N PRO A 255 14.01 2.86 -12.12
CA PRO A 255 15.18 2.17 -12.63
C PRO A 255 16.39 3.11 -12.65
N ASP A 256 17.53 2.59 -12.23
CA ASP A 256 18.81 3.30 -12.23
C ASP A 256 19.92 2.32 -12.62
N HIS A 257 20.91 2.77 -13.39
CA HIS A 257 21.94 1.87 -13.93
C HIS A 257 22.87 1.28 -12.85
N GLU A 258 23.03 1.96 -11.72
CA GLU A 258 23.95 1.56 -10.66
C GLU A 258 23.20 0.96 -9.46
N ILE A 259 22.15 1.62 -8.99
CA ILE A 259 21.49 1.26 -7.71
C ILE A 259 20.26 0.36 -7.88
N ASN A 260 19.61 0.39 -9.04
CA ASN A 260 18.40 -0.40 -9.30
C ASN A 260 18.31 -0.82 -10.79
N PRO A 261 19.30 -1.56 -11.30
CA PRO A 261 19.39 -1.88 -12.72
C PRO A 261 18.27 -2.82 -13.14
N ARG A 262 17.87 -2.70 -14.40
CA ARG A 262 16.99 -3.68 -15.03
C ARG A 262 17.77 -4.95 -15.32
N VAL A 263 17.23 -6.08 -14.88
CA VAL A 263 17.83 -7.41 -15.06
C VAL A 263 16.86 -8.34 -15.78
N PRO A 264 17.34 -9.34 -16.55
CA PRO A 264 16.47 -10.29 -17.20
C PRO A 264 15.74 -11.19 -16.19
N CYS A 265 14.43 -11.38 -16.37
CA CYS A 265 13.59 -12.19 -15.48
C CYS A 265 14.06 -13.65 -15.35
N ARG A 266 14.76 -14.17 -16.38
CA ARG A 266 15.20 -15.58 -16.49
C ARG A 266 16.70 -15.78 -16.25
N ALA A 267 17.45 -14.73 -15.88
CA ALA A 267 18.90 -14.82 -15.67
C ALA A 267 19.32 -15.38 -14.29
N GLY A 268 18.37 -15.76 -13.43
CA GLY A 268 18.65 -16.26 -12.08
C GLY A 268 19.01 -15.20 -11.04
N ILE A 269 19.10 -13.91 -11.44
CA ILE A 269 19.38 -12.78 -10.53
C ILE A 269 18.21 -12.54 -9.57
N ILE A 270 16.98 -12.72 -10.05
CA ILE A 270 15.75 -12.61 -9.27
C ILE A 270 15.35 -14.03 -8.84
N PRO A 271 15.59 -14.43 -7.58
CA PRO A 271 15.37 -15.80 -7.13
C PRO A 271 13.88 -16.18 -7.21
N SER A 272 13.63 -17.43 -7.58
CA SER A 272 12.29 -18.04 -7.52
C SER A 272 12.10 -18.76 -6.19
N VAL A 273 10.85 -18.95 -5.79
CA VAL A 273 10.50 -19.72 -4.59
C VAL A 273 10.68 -21.20 -4.90
N ASP A 274 11.45 -21.92 -4.08
CA ASP A 274 11.54 -23.37 -4.16
C ASP A 274 10.31 -24.01 -3.47
N LEU A 275 9.27 -24.31 -4.25
CA LEU A 275 8.04 -24.93 -3.74
C LEU A 275 8.23 -26.40 -3.33
N THR A 276 9.40 -27.02 -3.56
CA THR A 276 9.66 -28.37 -3.03
C THR A 276 9.70 -28.40 -1.50
N LYS A 277 9.89 -27.24 -0.84
CA LYS A 277 9.79 -27.11 0.63
C LYS A 277 8.35 -27.24 1.17
N TRP A 278 7.36 -27.26 0.29
CA TRP A 278 5.95 -27.53 0.62
C TRP A 278 5.49 -28.92 0.19
N ALA A 279 6.40 -29.77 -0.31
CA ALA A 279 6.03 -31.12 -0.71
C ALA A 279 5.80 -32.00 0.52
N ASP A 280 4.58 -32.50 0.67
CA ASP A 280 4.25 -33.56 1.62
C ASP A 280 4.64 -34.90 1.02
N TYR A 281 5.66 -35.54 1.58
CA TYR A 281 6.01 -36.92 1.24
C TYR A 281 5.26 -37.85 2.20
N PRO A 282 4.51 -38.85 1.71
CA PRO A 282 3.93 -39.85 2.59
C PRO A 282 5.07 -40.65 3.22
N ASP A 283 5.35 -40.42 4.51
CA ASP A 283 6.24 -41.28 5.27
C ASP A 283 5.62 -42.69 5.33
N THR A 284 6.43 -43.69 4.97
CA THR A 284 6.11 -45.13 5.07
C THR A 284 5.93 -45.63 6.51
N ALA A 285 5.58 -44.79 7.48
CA ALA A 285 5.48 -45.18 8.89
C ALA A 285 4.54 -44.34 9.77
N VAL A 286 3.58 -43.59 9.22
CA VAL A 286 2.54 -42.93 10.04
C VAL A 286 1.15 -43.30 9.51
N PRO A 287 0.24 -43.87 10.33
CA PRO A 287 -1.13 -44.11 9.91
C PRO A 287 -1.74 -42.77 9.51
N GLN A 288 -2.22 -42.68 8.27
CA GLN A 288 -2.98 -41.52 7.79
C GLN A 288 -4.01 -41.14 8.85
N ALA A 289 -3.84 -39.95 9.46
CA ALA A 289 -4.95 -39.32 10.12
C ALA A 289 -6.02 -39.15 9.05
N GLN A 290 -7.12 -39.88 9.17
CA GLN A 290 -8.27 -39.75 8.29
C GLN A 290 -8.76 -38.30 8.41
N PHE A 291 -8.40 -37.46 7.45
CA PHE A 291 -9.18 -36.26 7.18
C PHE A 291 -10.60 -36.75 6.88
N VAL A 292 -11.52 -36.47 7.79
CA VAL A 292 -12.93 -36.82 7.65
C VAL A 292 -13.51 -35.99 6.52
N SER A 293 -13.38 -36.47 5.28
CA SER A 293 -14.11 -35.98 4.12
C SER A 293 -15.47 -36.66 4.00
N ASN A 294 -16.21 -36.74 5.11
CA ASN A 294 -17.63 -37.10 5.07
C ASN A 294 -18.49 -35.84 5.03
N ILE A 295 -18.43 -35.13 3.89
CA ILE A 295 -19.58 -34.32 3.46
C ILE A 295 -20.45 -35.27 2.65
N GLY A 296 -21.33 -35.98 3.34
CA GLY A 296 -22.31 -36.86 2.73
C GLY A 296 -23.26 -36.06 1.83
N TYR A 297 -23.33 -36.47 0.57
CA TYR A 297 -24.39 -36.10 -0.37
C TYR A 297 -25.75 -36.66 0.10
N SER A 298 -26.36 -36.01 1.08
CA SER A 298 -27.68 -36.38 1.61
C SER A 298 -28.60 -35.17 1.83
N LEU A 299 -28.61 -34.21 0.90
CA LEU A 299 -29.60 -33.12 0.88
C LEU A 299 -30.15 -32.86 -0.52
N LEU A 300 -30.60 -33.92 -1.21
CA LEU A 300 -31.54 -33.82 -2.33
C LEU A 300 -32.47 -35.03 -2.32
N LYS A 301 -33.38 -35.07 -1.36
CA LYS A 301 -34.68 -35.76 -1.45
C LYS A 301 -35.56 -35.30 -0.28
N LYS A 302 -36.30 -34.23 -0.51
CA LYS A 302 -37.72 -34.07 -0.16
C LYS A 302 -38.25 -32.83 -0.89
#